data_AF-A0AAD2FI24-F1
#
_entry.id   AF-A0AAD2FI24-F1
#
_cell.length_a   1.000
_cell.length_b   1.000
_cell.length_c   1.000
_cell.angle_alpha   90.00
_cell.angle_beta   90.00
_cell.angle_gamma   90.00
#
_symmetry.space_group_name_H-M   'P 1'
#
loop_
_entity.id
_entity.type
_entity.pdbx_description
1 polymer ?
#
loop_
_entity_poly.entity_id
_entity_poly.type
_entity_poly.pdbx_seq_one_letter_code
_entity_poly.pdbx_strand_id
1 'polypeptide(L)'
;MRVRRRFAREKGSEDGRSWKSALTVCSQISGGLLLIAVAAVNMPPSFLSIPLASRNLTSISTTVTKSTSQTSDCCSLARQDTFGLFDDITDTMWKRIRQRTQASSWYWDPKNPVNNVQDPGWWNSHNMIPNFACPHVEKLGGAGNEGTKFVCNPRRLVTEEKPSCLIYSVGCAGDFKFEDEIFKLHKKACEIHVFDPANWERKGDAENKNIHYHAWGFKSTYDEESKSVVWPKGRGGGFKTIPETLKELGHENRTIDIFKIDCEGCEWSTHKDWISVGFRQILVEMHGVPAPEGTPKARWYQKPMDIHNDYYKDYMDNGYALFNHDPNGELGLELSFIKLDKPFWETPSQEAW
;
A
#
# COMPACT_ATOMS: atom_id res chain seq x y z
N MET A 1 -78.99 -21.07 -16.40
CA MET A 1 -78.68 -22.51 -16.27
C MET A 1 -77.42 -22.65 -15.42
N ARG A 2 -77.62 -23.22 -14.24
CA ARG A 2 -76.72 -23.76 -13.19
C ARG A 2 -75.17 -23.60 -13.21
N VAL A 3 -74.70 -23.07 -12.06
CA VAL A 3 -73.74 -23.67 -11.07
C VAL A 3 -72.23 -23.52 -11.37
N ARG A 4 -71.48 -22.58 -10.76
CA ARG A 4 -70.84 -22.59 -9.40
C ARG A 4 -70.16 -23.92 -9.00
N ARG A 5 -68.83 -23.93 -8.82
CA ARG A 5 -68.20 -24.52 -7.61
C ARG A 5 -66.92 -23.76 -7.22
N ARG A 6 -67.02 -23.07 -6.08
CA ARG A 6 -65.92 -22.85 -5.12
C ARG A 6 -65.49 -24.22 -4.58
N PHE A 7 -64.21 -24.38 -4.24
CA PHE A 7 -63.83 -24.96 -2.96
C PHE A 7 -62.57 -24.26 -2.44
N ALA A 8 -62.73 -23.65 -1.27
CA ALA A 8 -61.67 -23.29 -0.35
C ALA A 8 -61.68 -24.33 0.79
N ARG A 9 -60.70 -24.22 1.69
CA ARG A 9 -60.51 -24.92 2.99
C ARG A 9 -59.92 -26.34 2.88
N GLU A 10 -59.01 -26.80 3.74
CA GLU A 10 -58.56 -26.29 5.04
C GLU A 10 -57.23 -26.95 5.49
N LYS A 11 -56.69 -26.35 6.56
CA LYS A 11 -55.52 -26.59 7.41
C LYS A 11 -55.17 -28.04 7.84
N GLY A 12 -53.87 -28.19 8.14
CA GLY A 12 -53.27 -28.95 9.26
C GLY A 12 -51.74 -28.79 9.17
N SER A 13 -51.03 -28.08 10.07
CA SER A 13 -50.51 -28.51 11.39
C SER A 13 -49.93 -29.93 11.33
N GLU A 14 -48.73 -30.29 11.74
CA GLU A 14 -47.67 -29.75 12.61
C GLU A 14 -46.45 -30.62 12.25
N ASP A 15 -45.22 -30.10 12.30
CA ASP A 15 -44.11 -30.76 13.00
C ASP A 15 -42.83 -29.95 12.83
N GLY A 16 -42.37 -29.40 13.95
CA GLY A 16 -41.07 -28.78 14.06
C GLY A 16 -39.96 -29.82 13.97
N ARG A 17 -38.84 -29.44 13.36
CA ARG A 17 -37.55 -29.96 13.78
C ARG A 17 -36.43 -28.96 13.52
N SER A 18 -35.99 -28.38 14.63
CA SER A 18 -34.72 -27.71 14.88
C SER A 18 -33.55 -28.44 14.22
N TRP A 19 -32.68 -27.71 13.54
CA TRP A 19 -31.32 -28.15 13.23
C TRP A 19 -30.34 -27.22 13.93
N LYS A 20 -30.05 -27.56 15.19
CA LYS A 20 -28.81 -27.22 15.88
C LYS A 20 -28.12 -28.53 16.30
N SER A 21 -26.88 -28.68 15.87
CA SER A 21 -25.75 -29.32 16.55
C SER A 21 -25.81 -30.81 16.91
N ALA A 22 -24.86 -31.57 16.37
CA ALA A 22 -24.28 -32.82 16.93
C ALA A 22 -23.18 -33.29 15.95
N LEU A 23 -21.95 -33.71 16.30
CA LEU A 23 -21.37 -34.18 17.55
C LEU A 23 -19.83 -34.14 17.47
N THR A 24 -19.21 -33.64 18.54
CA THR A 24 -17.90 -34.03 19.10
C THR A 24 -18.05 -35.48 19.66
N VAL A 25 -17.10 -36.43 19.73
CA VAL A 25 -15.86 -36.61 20.53
C VAL A 25 -15.40 -38.07 20.23
N CYS A 26 -14.12 -38.42 20.02
CA CYS A 26 -13.18 -39.16 20.91
C CYS A 26 -12.21 -39.92 19.95
N SER A 27 -10.93 -40.18 20.18
CA SER A 27 -10.16 -40.39 21.40
C SER A 27 -8.66 -40.33 21.09
N GLN A 28 -7.91 -39.70 22.00
CA GLN A 28 -6.56 -39.99 22.54
C GLN A 28 -5.59 -40.89 21.76
N ILE A 29 -4.29 -40.50 21.76
CA ILE A 29 -3.18 -41.25 22.39
C ILE A 29 -1.96 -40.30 22.60
N SER A 30 -1.60 -40.20 23.89
CA SER A 30 -0.33 -39.89 24.57
C SER A 30 0.85 -39.18 23.88
N GLY A 31 1.35 -38.15 24.57
CA GLY A 31 2.60 -38.28 25.35
C GLY A 31 3.88 -37.71 24.74
N GLY A 32 4.43 -36.65 25.36
CA GLY A 32 5.80 -36.20 25.11
C GLY A 32 6.08 -34.75 25.50
N LEU A 33 6.11 -34.44 26.80
CA LEU A 33 6.74 -33.22 27.32
C LEU A 33 8.27 -33.35 27.21
N LEU A 34 8.93 -32.36 26.60
CA LEU A 34 10.35 -32.12 26.84
C LEU A 34 10.52 -30.68 27.35
N LEU A 35 10.54 -30.57 28.68
CA LEU A 35 11.04 -29.40 29.41
C LEU A 35 12.56 -29.52 29.46
N ILE A 36 13.27 -28.57 28.84
CA ILE A 36 14.70 -28.38 29.10
C ILE A 36 14.82 -27.44 30.31
N ALA A 37 15.33 -28.00 31.40
CA ALA A 37 15.60 -27.31 32.64
C ALA A 37 16.78 -26.33 32.50
N VAL A 38 16.60 -25.12 33.01
CA VAL A 38 17.66 -24.16 33.29
C VAL A 38 18.35 -24.60 34.59
N ALA A 39 19.59 -25.07 34.50
CA ALA A 39 20.44 -25.31 35.65
C ALA A 39 21.34 -24.08 35.87
N ALA A 40 21.06 -23.33 36.94
CA ALA A 40 21.97 -22.35 37.50
C ALA A 40 23.08 -23.09 38.26
N VAL A 41 24.34 -22.83 37.90
CA VAL A 41 25.50 -23.27 38.69
C VAL A 41 26.25 -22.02 39.15
N ASN A 42 26.17 -21.77 40.46
CA ASN A 42 27.06 -20.88 41.20
C ASN A 42 28.37 -21.62 41.48
N MET A 43 29.54 -20.97 41.28
CA MET A 43 30.80 -21.21 42.01
C MET A 43 31.86 -20.10 41.70
N PRO A 44 32.94 -19.95 42.51
CA PRO A 44 33.33 -18.71 43.23
C PRO A 44 34.49 -17.89 42.58
N PRO A 45 34.90 -16.72 43.16
CA PRO A 45 35.83 -15.79 42.50
C PRO A 45 37.28 -16.21 42.71
N SER A 46 38.11 -16.01 41.69
CA SER A 46 39.56 -16.17 41.80
C SER A 46 40.25 -14.99 41.14
N PHE A 47 40.86 -14.16 41.98
CA PHE A 47 41.78 -13.10 41.64
C PHE A 47 43.02 -13.67 40.94
N LEU A 48 43.46 -13.03 39.86
CA LEU A 48 44.85 -13.05 39.42
C LEU A 48 45.14 -11.77 38.63
N SER A 49 45.90 -10.89 39.27
CA SER A 49 46.44 -9.64 38.75
C SER A 49 47.48 -9.90 37.66
N ILE A 50 47.41 -9.16 36.55
CA ILE A 50 48.51 -9.02 35.57
C ILE A 50 48.59 -7.52 35.17
N PRO A 51 49.80 -6.93 35.10
CA PRO A 51 49.99 -5.48 35.23
C PRO A 51 49.71 -4.68 33.95
N LEU A 52 49.22 -3.45 34.15
CA LEU A 52 49.15 -2.40 33.12
C LEU A 52 50.56 -1.99 32.67
N ALA A 53 50.86 -2.21 31.40
CA ALA A 53 51.96 -1.53 30.72
C ALA A 53 51.41 -0.28 30.01
N SER A 54 51.75 0.89 30.56
CA SER A 54 51.49 2.20 29.98
C SER A 54 52.23 2.35 28.64
N ARG A 55 51.50 2.59 27.55
CA ARG A 55 52.08 3.10 26.30
C ARG A 55 51.68 4.56 26.12
N ASN A 56 52.69 5.42 26.11
CA ASN A 56 52.62 6.84 25.84
C ASN A 56 52.00 7.10 24.45
N LEU A 57 50.89 7.82 24.42
CA LEU A 57 50.32 8.42 23.22
C LEU A 57 51.08 9.71 22.92
N THR A 58 51.97 9.68 21.92
CA THR A 58 52.52 10.88 21.31
C THR A 58 51.45 11.52 20.42
N SER A 59 51.01 12.71 20.82
CA SER A 59 50.16 13.61 20.04
C SER A 59 50.88 14.03 18.77
N ILE A 60 50.39 13.57 17.60
CA ILE A 60 50.73 14.17 16.31
C ILE A 60 49.61 15.14 15.99
N SER A 61 49.89 16.43 16.18
CA SER A 61 49.03 17.52 15.72
C SER A 61 49.08 17.57 14.20
N THR A 62 48.08 16.98 13.55
CA THR A 62 47.80 17.23 12.14
C THR A 62 46.73 18.31 12.09
N THR A 63 47.17 19.51 11.70
CA THR A 63 46.30 20.62 11.32
C THR A 63 45.50 20.16 10.10
N VAL A 64 44.29 19.64 10.33
CA VAL A 64 43.32 19.45 9.27
C VAL A 64 42.87 20.83 8.84
N THR A 65 43.54 21.38 7.83
CA THR A 65 42.98 22.46 7.01
C THR A 65 41.59 22.03 6.60
N LYS A 66 40.60 22.76 7.09
CA LYS A 66 39.18 22.65 6.74
C LYS A 66 39.06 22.99 5.25
N SER A 67 39.38 22.01 4.42
CA SER A 67 38.98 21.97 3.02
C SER A 67 37.46 22.08 3.04
N THR A 68 36.96 23.26 2.69
CA THR A 68 35.61 23.45 2.18
C THR A 68 35.44 22.51 1.00
N SER A 69 35.10 21.27 1.33
CA SER A 69 34.60 20.26 0.41
C SER A 69 33.36 20.85 -0.21
N GLN A 70 33.52 21.32 -1.44
CA GLN A 70 32.41 21.58 -2.35
C GLN A 70 31.42 20.43 -2.20
N THR A 71 30.16 20.77 -1.90
CA THR A 71 29.04 19.85 -1.99
C THR A 71 29.00 19.36 -3.43
N SER A 72 29.64 18.23 -3.70
CA SER A 72 29.61 17.63 -5.01
C SER A 72 28.17 17.33 -5.36
N ASP A 73 27.75 17.70 -6.57
CA ASP A 73 26.53 17.34 -7.28
C ASP A 73 26.35 15.81 -7.42
N CYS A 74 26.56 15.03 -6.36
CA CYS A 74 26.58 13.59 -6.52
C CYS A 74 25.17 13.04 -6.74
N CYS A 75 24.09 13.72 -6.34
CA CYS A 75 22.74 13.15 -6.32
C CYS A 75 21.65 14.10 -6.89
N SER A 76 22.04 15.04 -7.73
CA SER A 76 21.15 16.08 -8.26
C SER A 76 19.97 15.49 -9.03
N LEU A 77 20.22 14.43 -9.83
CA LEU A 77 19.20 13.80 -10.66
C LEU A 77 18.19 13.01 -9.83
N ALA A 78 18.65 12.23 -8.86
CA ALA A 78 17.75 11.46 -7.99
C ALA A 78 16.84 12.38 -7.17
N ARG A 79 17.41 13.48 -6.68
CA ARG A 79 16.67 14.51 -5.93
C ARG A 79 15.63 15.19 -6.81
N GLN A 80 15.99 15.57 -8.03
CA GLN A 80 15.05 16.17 -8.96
C GLN A 80 13.95 15.18 -9.37
N ASP A 81 14.32 14.02 -9.88
CA ASP A 81 13.40 13.06 -10.50
C ASP A 81 12.41 12.45 -9.50
N THR A 82 12.70 12.50 -8.18
CA THR A 82 11.83 11.94 -7.13
C THR A 82 11.23 12.99 -6.20
N PHE A 83 11.28 14.26 -6.60
CA PHE A 83 10.77 15.38 -5.82
C PHE A 83 11.37 15.39 -4.40
N GLY A 84 12.66 15.10 -4.30
CA GLY A 84 13.43 15.05 -3.07
C GLY A 84 13.23 13.80 -2.22
N LEU A 85 12.71 12.69 -2.76
CA LEU A 85 12.61 11.43 -1.98
C LEU A 85 13.98 10.81 -1.75
N PHE A 86 14.87 10.94 -2.75
CA PHE A 86 16.24 10.49 -2.70
C PHE A 86 17.19 11.65 -2.94
N ASP A 87 18.19 11.80 -2.10
CA ASP A 87 19.30 12.76 -2.29
C ASP A 87 20.67 12.11 -1.98
N ASP A 88 20.68 10.78 -1.88
CA ASP A 88 21.81 9.94 -1.48
C ASP A 88 22.18 8.90 -2.57
N ILE A 89 21.50 8.93 -3.72
CA ILE A 89 21.79 8.07 -4.86
C ILE A 89 22.63 8.84 -5.87
N THR A 90 23.81 8.31 -6.21
CA THR A 90 24.68 9.03 -7.15
C THR A 90 24.05 9.18 -8.53
N ASP A 91 24.34 10.25 -9.28
CA ASP A 91 23.82 10.47 -10.63
C ASP A 91 24.17 9.32 -11.58
N THR A 92 25.37 8.72 -11.41
CA THR A 92 25.77 7.52 -12.14
C THR A 92 24.87 6.32 -11.83
N MET A 93 24.54 6.10 -10.55
CA MET A 93 23.60 5.04 -10.15
C MET A 93 22.19 5.34 -10.62
N TRP A 94 21.75 6.59 -10.50
CA TRP A 94 20.42 7.03 -10.90
C TRP A 94 20.19 6.88 -12.40
N LYS A 95 21.17 7.27 -13.24
CA LYS A 95 21.14 7.02 -14.69
C LYS A 95 20.98 5.53 -15.03
N ARG A 96 21.59 4.63 -14.26
CA ARG A 96 21.43 3.17 -14.46
C ARG A 96 20.02 2.69 -14.06
N ILE A 97 19.47 3.22 -12.97
CA ILE A 97 18.08 2.93 -12.55
C ILE A 97 17.14 3.38 -13.68
N ARG A 98 17.27 4.64 -14.12
CA ARG A 98 16.49 5.21 -15.22
C ARG A 98 16.56 4.38 -16.49
N GLN A 99 17.76 4.02 -16.95
CA GLN A 99 17.94 3.21 -18.16
C GLN A 99 17.21 1.85 -18.05
N ARG A 100 17.32 1.18 -16.90
CA ARG A 100 16.64 -0.12 -16.69
C ARG A 100 15.13 0.05 -16.64
N THR A 101 14.64 1.08 -15.96
CA THR A 101 13.20 1.35 -15.83
C THR A 101 12.55 1.68 -17.17
N GLN A 102 13.19 2.53 -17.98
CA GLN A 102 12.70 2.88 -19.32
C GLN A 102 12.73 1.71 -20.30
N ALA A 103 13.70 0.78 -20.15
CA ALA A 103 13.83 -0.37 -21.03
C ALA A 103 12.90 -1.55 -20.68
N SER A 104 12.23 -1.50 -19.52
CA SER A 104 11.46 -2.63 -18.99
C SER A 104 9.95 -2.38 -19.08
N SER A 105 9.19 -3.39 -19.48
CA SER A 105 7.73 -3.37 -19.51
C SER A 105 7.13 -3.71 -18.15
N TRP A 106 5.93 -3.23 -17.88
CA TRP A 106 5.11 -3.70 -16.75
C TRP A 106 4.46 -5.04 -17.00
N TYR A 107 4.40 -5.49 -18.25
CA TYR A 107 3.71 -6.71 -18.64
C TYR A 107 4.68 -7.82 -18.96
N TRP A 108 4.36 -9.03 -18.52
CA TRP A 108 5.05 -10.25 -18.93
C TRP A 108 4.99 -10.48 -20.44
N ASP A 109 3.84 -10.21 -21.08
CA ASP A 109 3.71 -10.14 -22.54
C ASP A 109 3.31 -8.71 -22.96
N PRO A 110 4.28 -7.84 -23.30
CA PRO A 110 4.01 -6.47 -23.71
C PRO A 110 3.19 -6.36 -25.01
N LYS A 111 3.19 -7.41 -25.84
CA LYS A 111 2.41 -7.42 -27.10
C LYS A 111 0.96 -7.79 -26.86
N ASN A 112 0.68 -8.47 -25.75
CA ASN A 112 -0.67 -8.84 -25.34
C ASN A 112 -0.86 -8.67 -23.81
N PRO A 113 -0.99 -7.42 -23.31
CA PRO A 113 -1.08 -7.13 -21.87
C PRO A 113 -2.26 -7.81 -21.15
N VAL A 114 -3.31 -8.20 -21.89
CA VAL A 114 -4.50 -8.88 -21.36
C VAL A 114 -4.48 -10.39 -21.61
N ASN A 115 -3.33 -10.96 -21.98
CA ASN A 115 -3.18 -12.40 -22.15
C ASN A 115 -3.57 -13.14 -20.86
N ASN A 116 -4.44 -14.14 -20.97
CA ASN A 116 -4.99 -14.91 -19.85
C ASN A 116 -5.71 -14.09 -18.76
N VAL A 117 -6.21 -12.88 -19.06
CA VAL A 117 -6.97 -12.05 -18.08
C VAL A 117 -8.22 -12.76 -17.53
N GLN A 118 -8.74 -13.75 -18.27
CA GLN A 118 -9.89 -14.58 -17.86
C GLN A 118 -9.56 -15.58 -16.74
N ASP A 119 -8.27 -15.74 -16.40
CA ASP A 119 -7.78 -16.42 -15.20
C ASP A 119 -7.17 -15.36 -14.26
N PRO A 120 -7.98 -14.74 -13.38
CA PRO A 120 -7.53 -13.64 -12.54
C PRO A 120 -6.38 -14.02 -11.60
N GLY A 121 -6.38 -15.26 -11.10
CA GLY A 121 -5.34 -15.75 -10.20
C GLY A 121 -4.00 -15.85 -10.90
N TRP A 122 -3.99 -16.42 -12.11
CA TRP A 122 -2.80 -16.44 -12.95
C TRP A 122 -2.37 -15.03 -13.35
N TRP A 123 -3.30 -14.21 -13.83
CA TRP A 123 -3.01 -12.87 -14.34
C TRP A 123 -2.42 -11.96 -13.26
N ASN A 124 -3.04 -11.92 -12.08
CA ASN A 124 -2.52 -11.17 -10.92
C ASN A 124 -1.14 -11.66 -10.50
N SER A 125 -0.88 -12.97 -10.56
CA SER A 125 0.38 -13.54 -10.10
C SER A 125 1.54 -13.39 -11.09
N HIS A 126 1.27 -13.20 -12.38
CA HIS A 126 2.31 -13.29 -13.42
C HIS A 126 2.42 -12.08 -14.34
N ASN A 127 1.34 -11.32 -14.55
CA ASN A 127 1.32 -10.35 -15.63
C ASN A 127 2.07 -9.06 -15.28
N MET A 128 1.93 -8.56 -14.04
CA MET A 128 2.55 -7.30 -13.62
C MET A 128 3.99 -7.50 -13.13
N ILE A 129 4.94 -6.79 -13.74
CA ILE A 129 6.38 -6.86 -13.46
C ILE A 129 6.87 -5.47 -13.03
N PRO A 130 7.40 -5.32 -11.80
CA PRO A 130 8.03 -4.07 -11.39
C PRO A 130 9.17 -3.66 -12.32
N ASN A 131 9.08 -2.47 -12.89
CA ASN A 131 10.13 -1.91 -13.76
C ASN A 131 11.05 -0.94 -13.02
N PHE A 132 10.73 -0.56 -11.78
CA PHE A 132 11.56 0.32 -10.96
C PHE A 132 12.06 -0.41 -9.71
N ALA A 133 13.39 -0.53 -9.59
CA ALA A 133 13.99 -1.09 -8.39
C ALA A 133 14.16 0.02 -7.34
N CYS A 134 13.18 0.18 -6.45
CA CYS A 134 13.30 1.12 -5.33
C CYS A 134 14.50 0.76 -4.45
N PRO A 135 15.47 1.66 -4.23
CA PRO A 135 16.67 1.35 -3.44
C PRO A 135 16.39 1.00 -1.98
N HIS A 136 15.31 1.52 -1.41
CA HIS A 136 14.94 1.35 -0.02
C HIS A 136 13.45 1.05 0.12
N VAL A 137 13.02 -0.17 -0.18
CA VAL A 137 11.63 -0.58 0.07
C VAL A 137 11.47 -1.14 1.49
N GLU A 138 10.41 -0.75 2.20
CA GLU A 138 10.03 -1.35 3.48
C GLU A 138 8.55 -1.79 3.44
N LYS A 139 8.26 -2.95 4.03
CA LYS A 139 6.90 -3.46 4.25
C LYS A 139 6.37 -2.88 5.56
N LEU A 140 5.30 -2.09 5.50
CA LEU A 140 4.64 -1.47 6.67
C LEU A 140 3.30 -2.16 6.94
N GLY A 141 2.82 -2.14 8.20
CA GLY A 141 1.58 -2.81 8.61
C GLY A 141 1.78 -4.10 9.44
N GLY A 142 3.03 -4.42 9.82
CA GLY A 142 3.36 -5.55 10.69
C GLY A 142 3.96 -6.76 9.96
N ALA A 143 4.18 -7.85 10.70
CA ALA A 143 4.83 -9.07 10.20
C ALA A 143 3.89 -10.07 9.50
N GLY A 144 2.58 -9.77 9.47
CA GLY A 144 1.59 -10.60 8.77
C GLY A 144 1.60 -10.37 7.25
N ASN A 145 0.75 -11.12 6.56
CA ASN A 145 0.51 -10.92 5.13
C ASN A 145 -0.68 -10.00 4.85
N GLU A 146 -1.62 -9.86 5.79
CA GLU A 146 -2.81 -9.01 5.66
C GLU A 146 -2.57 -7.61 6.22
N GLY A 147 -3.10 -6.59 5.55
CA GLY A 147 -3.06 -5.19 5.99
C GLY A 147 -1.70 -4.52 5.87
N THR A 148 -0.75 -5.16 5.19
CA THR A 148 0.58 -4.61 4.94
C THR A 148 0.66 -3.88 3.60
N LYS A 149 1.58 -2.93 3.44
CA LYS A 149 1.88 -2.29 2.15
C LYS A 149 3.38 -2.03 1.98
N PHE A 150 3.88 -2.13 0.75
CA PHE A 150 5.27 -1.83 0.42
C PHE A 150 5.44 -0.36 0.08
N VAL A 151 6.26 0.35 0.85
CA VAL A 151 6.54 1.78 0.67
C VAL A 151 7.98 1.97 0.23
N CYS A 152 8.18 2.82 -0.78
CA CYS A 152 9.50 3.22 -1.23
C CYS A 152 10.02 4.37 -0.35
N ASN A 153 11.10 4.09 0.35
CA ASN A 153 11.85 4.97 1.24
C ASN A 153 11.00 5.68 2.31
N PRO A 154 10.23 4.94 3.15
CA PRO A 154 9.33 5.57 4.10
C PRO A 154 10.06 6.44 5.13
N ARG A 155 11.34 6.20 5.42
CA ARG A 155 12.12 7.01 6.37
C ARG A 155 12.41 8.42 5.87
N ARG A 156 12.33 8.66 4.55
CA ARG A 156 12.55 9.99 3.93
C ARG A 156 11.26 10.78 3.70
N LEU A 157 10.11 10.29 4.17
CA LEU A 157 8.85 11.05 4.11
C LEU A 157 8.94 12.35 4.94
N VAL A 158 9.74 12.32 6.02
CA VAL A 158 10.06 13.45 6.89
C VAL A 158 11.57 13.60 6.96
N THR A 159 12.06 14.82 6.71
CA THR A 159 13.47 15.21 6.80
C THR A 159 13.56 16.61 7.42
N GLU A 160 14.77 17.12 7.66
CA GLU A 160 14.96 18.51 8.11
C GLU A 160 14.42 19.52 7.08
N GLU A 161 14.56 19.23 5.79
CA GLU A 161 14.08 20.08 4.68
C GLU A 161 12.57 19.90 4.40
N LYS A 162 12.00 18.75 4.77
CA LYS A 162 10.57 18.42 4.65
C LYS A 162 10.06 17.91 6.00
N PRO A 163 9.72 18.80 6.95
CA PRO A 163 9.45 18.42 8.34
C PRO A 163 8.07 17.78 8.56
N SER A 164 7.26 17.63 7.51
CA SER A 164 5.93 17.02 7.59
C SER A 164 5.62 16.16 6.37
N CYS A 165 4.73 15.17 6.55
CA CYS A 165 4.21 14.37 5.46
C CYS A 165 2.68 14.32 5.46
N LEU A 166 2.07 14.06 4.31
CA LEU A 166 0.62 13.96 4.17
C LEU A 166 0.24 12.62 3.53
N ILE A 167 -0.64 11.86 4.18
CA ILE A 167 -0.99 10.50 3.78
C ILE A 167 -2.50 10.36 3.72
N TYR A 168 -2.98 9.78 2.62
CA TYR A 168 -4.36 9.33 2.47
C TYR A 168 -4.38 7.80 2.50
N SER A 169 -5.21 7.24 3.37
CA SER A 169 -5.43 5.79 3.48
C SER A 169 -6.90 5.48 3.37
N VAL A 170 -7.27 4.77 2.31
CA VAL A 170 -8.65 4.42 1.99
C VAL A 170 -8.90 2.96 2.33
N GLY A 171 -10.06 2.70 2.93
CA GLY A 171 -10.56 1.43 3.44
C GLY A 171 -9.63 0.82 4.46
N CYS A 172 -9.91 1.15 5.72
CA CYS A 172 -9.20 0.56 6.84
C CYS A 172 -9.90 -0.72 7.32
N ALA A 173 -11.23 -0.83 7.16
CA ALA A 173 -12.03 -1.94 7.68
C ALA A 173 -11.75 -2.23 9.17
N GLY A 174 -11.34 -1.21 9.94
CA GLY A 174 -10.96 -1.32 11.34
C GLY A 174 -9.50 -1.71 11.61
N ASP A 175 -8.71 -2.02 10.58
CA ASP A 175 -7.27 -2.25 10.68
C ASP A 175 -6.50 -0.94 10.44
N PHE A 176 -5.75 -0.50 11.47
CA PHE A 176 -4.94 0.72 11.46
C PHE A 176 -3.43 0.44 11.53
N LYS A 177 -3.00 -0.81 11.30
CA LYS A 177 -1.58 -1.19 11.46
C LYS A 177 -0.66 -0.38 10.55
N PHE A 178 -1.07 -0.11 9.31
CA PHE A 178 -0.28 0.69 8.37
C PHE A 178 -0.05 2.11 8.90
N GLU A 179 -1.12 2.77 9.33
CA GLU A 179 -1.10 4.14 9.85
C GLU A 179 -0.32 4.21 11.17
N ASP A 180 -0.51 3.23 12.04
CA ASP A 180 0.24 3.13 13.30
C ASP A 180 1.75 2.90 13.05
N GLU A 181 2.14 2.16 12.02
CA GLU A 181 3.56 2.01 11.63
C GLU A 181 4.16 3.33 11.10
N ILE A 182 3.43 4.08 10.28
CA ILE A 182 3.87 5.43 9.87
C ILE A 182 4.05 6.32 11.10
N PHE A 183 3.07 6.33 12.02
CA PHE A 183 3.17 7.08 13.26
C PHE A 183 4.38 6.63 14.10
N LYS A 184 4.71 5.33 14.12
CA LYS A 184 5.92 4.87 14.83
C LYS A 184 7.20 5.47 14.23
N LEU A 185 7.29 5.54 12.90
CA LEU A 185 8.43 6.10 12.17
C LEU A 185 8.55 7.61 12.35
N HIS A 186 7.45 8.35 12.20
CA HIS A 186 7.47 9.82 12.04
C HIS A 186 6.80 10.59 13.17
N LYS A 187 6.21 9.89 14.14
CA LYS A 187 5.36 10.48 15.20
C LYS A 187 4.28 11.35 14.55
N LYS A 188 4.02 12.52 15.14
CA LYS A 188 3.01 13.47 14.66
C LYS A 188 3.45 14.32 13.46
N ALA A 189 4.67 14.13 12.94
CA ALA A 189 5.15 14.89 11.78
C ALA A 189 4.32 14.59 10.53
N CYS A 190 3.78 13.37 10.42
CA CYS A 190 2.85 13.01 9.36
C CYS A 190 1.41 13.30 9.78
N GLU A 191 0.67 13.91 8.86
CA GLU A 191 -0.78 14.09 8.90
C GLU A 191 -1.41 12.97 8.07
N ILE A 192 -2.20 12.12 8.72
CA ILE A 192 -2.74 10.90 8.12
C ILE A 192 -4.25 11.03 8.09
N HIS A 193 -4.86 10.89 6.90
CA HIS A 193 -6.30 10.89 6.72
C HIS A 193 -6.75 9.48 6.33
N VAL A 194 -7.62 8.91 7.15
CA VAL A 194 -8.20 7.59 6.95
C VAL A 194 -9.64 7.74 6.47
N PHE A 195 -9.97 7.16 5.33
CA PHE A 195 -11.29 7.25 4.70
C PHE A 195 -11.93 5.87 4.64
N ASP A 196 -13.07 5.72 5.30
CA ASP A 196 -13.84 4.48 5.24
C ASP A 196 -15.32 4.81 5.46
N PRO A 197 -16.25 4.32 4.62
CA PRO A 197 -17.66 4.64 4.74
C PRO A 197 -18.36 3.94 5.92
N ALA A 198 -17.67 3.12 6.70
CA ALA A 198 -18.18 2.61 7.97
C ALA A 198 -17.85 3.57 9.13
N ASN A 199 -17.82 3.07 10.37
CA ASN A 199 -17.33 3.81 11.52
C ASN A 199 -16.29 2.99 12.27
N TRP A 200 -15.05 3.39 12.11
CA TRP A 200 -13.86 2.80 12.74
C TRP A 200 -13.06 3.84 13.53
N GLU A 201 -13.63 5.01 13.80
CA GLU A 201 -12.93 6.10 14.47
C GLU A 201 -12.37 5.66 15.82
N ARG A 202 -11.09 5.95 16.08
CA ARG A 202 -10.42 5.68 17.36
C ARG A 202 -10.29 6.97 18.15
N LYS A 203 -10.83 6.97 19.37
CA LYS A 203 -10.75 8.13 20.26
C LYS A 203 -9.30 8.52 20.55
N GLY A 204 -8.97 9.79 20.35
CA GLY A 204 -7.66 10.35 20.66
C GLY A 204 -6.63 10.22 19.54
N ASP A 205 -6.94 9.59 18.40
CA ASP A 205 -5.98 9.41 17.30
C ASP A 205 -5.61 10.75 16.64
N ALA A 206 -6.57 11.66 16.44
CA ALA A 206 -6.31 12.98 15.87
C ALA A 206 -5.36 13.78 16.77
N GLU A 207 -5.63 13.83 18.07
CA GLU A 207 -4.85 14.63 19.01
C GLU A 207 -3.49 13.99 19.33
N ASN A 208 -3.43 12.66 19.48
CA ASN A 208 -2.25 11.97 19.98
C ASN A 208 -1.36 11.39 18.87
N LYS A 209 -1.89 11.19 17.66
CA LYS A 209 -1.14 10.58 16.55
C LYS A 209 -1.19 11.37 15.26
N ASN A 210 -2.02 12.42 15.16
CA ASN A 210 -2.28 13.15 13.91
C ASN A 210 -2.89 12.22 12.83
N ILE A 211 -3.73 11.27 13.26
CA ILE A 211 -4.52 10.37 12.42
C ILE A 211 -5.98 10.82 12.49
N HIS A 212 -6.52 11.25 11.35
CA HIS A 212 -7.86 11.83 11.21
C HIS A 212 -8.75 10.87 10.46
N TYR A 213 -9.83 10.42 11.10
CA TYR A 213 -10.78 9.51 10.47
C TYR A 213 -11.92 10.27 9.80
N HIS A 214 -12.33 9.80 8.62
CA HIS A 214 -13.39 10.37 7.81
C HIS A 214 -14.38 9.25 7.46
N ALA A 215 -15.62 9.38 7.94
CA ALA A 215 -16.69 8.41 7.73
C ALA A 215 -17.35 8.53 6.33
N TRP A 216 -16.52 8.56 5.28
CA TRP A 216 -16.97 8.49 3.90
C TRP A 216 -16.02 7.66 3.04
N GLY A 217 -16.61 6.98 2.05
CA GLY A 217 -15.89 6.31 0.98
C GLY A 217 -15.79 7.20 -0.26
N PHE A 218 -15.23 6.64 -1.32
CA PHE A 218 -15.10 7.34 -2.60
C PHE A 218 -16.16 6.92 -3.61
N LYS A 219 -16.59 7.89 -4.42
CA LYS A 219 -17.38 7.70 -5.63
C LYS A 219 -16.67 8.39 -6.79
N SER A 220 -16.97 7.97 -8.00
CA SER A 220 -16.33 8.50 -9.21
C SER A 220 -17.09 9.70 -9.77
N THR A 221 -16.39 10.70 -10.30
CA THR A 221 -17.00 11.74 -11.15
C THR A 221 -17.30 11.24 -12.57
N TYR A 222 -16.71 10.10 -12.97
CA TYR A 222 -16.86 9.51 -14.31
C TYR A 222 -17.89 8.36 -14.34
N ASP A 223 -18.25 7.84 -13.17
CA ASP A 223 -19.20 6.77 -13.00
C ASP A 223 -19.99 6.97 -11.70
N GLU A 224 -21.07 7.76 -11.80
CA GLU A 224 -21.89 8.20 -10.64
C GLU A 224 -22.56 7.03 -9.90
N GLU A 225 -22.73 5.88 -10.56
CA GLU A 225 -23.27 4.67 -9.94
C GLU A 225 -22.23 3.92 -9.11
N SER A 226 -20.95 4.12 -9.42
CA SER A 226 -19.84 3.47 -8.73
C SER A 226 -19.48 4.16 -7.41
N LYS A 227 -19.22 3.35 -6.38
CA LYS A 227 -18.83 3.82 -5.05
C LYS A 227 -18.14 2.72 -4.26
N SER A 228 -17.36 3.11 -3.24
CA SER A 228 -16.78 2.17 -2.28
C SER A 228 -17.84 1.30 -1.63
N VAL A 229 -17.44 0.08 -1.28
CA VAL A 229 -18.31 -0.84 -0.55
C VAL A 229 -18.34 -0.41 0.93
N VAL A 230 -19.53 -0.43 1.52
CA VAL A 230 -19.69 -0.23 2.97
C VAL A 230 -19.61 -1.57 3.68
N TRP A 231 -18.57 -1.75 4.49
CA TRP A 231 -18.41 -2.94 5.33
C TRP A 231 -18.06 -2.58 6.79
N PRO A 232 -18.78 -3.12 7.79
CA PRO A 232 -19.94 -4.00 7.69
C PRO A 232 -21.19 -3.26 7.17
N LYS A 233 -22.04 -3.98 6.44
CA LYS A 233 -23.28 -3.44 5.87
C LYS A 233 -24.16 -2.80 6.97
N GLY A 234 -24.78 -1.68 6.64
CA GLY A 234 -25.71 -0.99 7.55
C GLY A 234 -25.05 -0.05 8.57
N ARG A 235 -23.72 0.10 8.56
CA ARG A 235 -22.99 1.11 9.36
C ARG A 235 -22.64 2.35 8.54
N GLY A 236 -23.59 2.83 7.74
CA GLY A 236 -23.36 3.79 6.66
C GLY A 236 -22.59 5.07 7.03
N GLY A 237 -21.93 5.58 6.00
CA GLY A 237 -21.22 6.84 5.87
C GLY A 237 -21.44 7.40 4.47
N GLY A 238 -21.04 8.65 4.25
CA GLY A 238 -21.25 9.33 2.97
C GLY A 238 -20.32 8.80 1.86
N PHE A 239 -20.48 9.36 0.66
CA PHE A 239 -19.50 9.19 -0.41
C PHE A 239 -19.11 10.57 -0.94
N LYS A 240 -17.81 10.77 -1.11
CA LYS A 240 -17.25 11.96 -1.74
C LYS A 240 -16.38 11.56 -2.91
N THR A 241 -16.18 12.46 -3.83
CA THR A 241 -15.16 12.34 -4.87
C THR A 241 -13.81 12.76 -4.29
N ILE A 242 -12.72 12.44 -4.99
CA ILE A 242 -11.38 12.89 -4.60
C ILE A 242 -11.27 14.42 -4.67
N PRO A 243 -11.78 15.11 -5.73
CA PRO A 243 -11.81 16.58 -5.75
C PRO A 243 -12.59 17.20 -4.58
N GLU A 244 -13.76 16.68 -4.23
CA GLU A 244 -14.53 17.16 -3.07
C GLU A 244 -13.72 17.00 -1.77
N THR A 245 -13.04 15.86 -1.61
CA THR A 245 -12.22 15.55 -0.42
C THR A 245 -11.01 16.47 -0.32
N LEU A 246 -10.28 16.68 -1.42
CA LEU A 246 -9.14 17.60 -1.45
C LEU A 246 -9.57 19.02 -1.06
N LYS A 247 -10.71 19.48 -1.59
CA LYS A 247 -11.26 20.80 -1.28
C LYS A 247 -11.70 20.93 0.18
N GLU A 248 -12.43 19.93 0.69
CA GLU A 248 -12.95 19.94 2.07
C GLU A 248 -11.82 19.92 3.11
N LEU A 249 -10.72 19.25 2.82
CA LEU A 249 -9.54 19.18 3.69
C LEU A 249 -8.53 20.32 3.43
N GLY A 250 -8.72 21.14 2.38
CA GLY A 250 -7.80 22.20 2.02
C GLY A 250 -6.46 21.70 1.44
N HIS A 251 -6.48 20.56 0.76
CA HIS A 251 -5.29 19.86 0.24
C HIS A 251 -5.06 20.06 -1.27
N GLU A 252 -5.85 20.89 -1.94
CA GLU A 252 -5.76 21.15 -3.40
C GLU A 252 -4.36 21.57 -3.88
N ASN A 253 -3.57 22.21 -3.01
CA ASN A 253 -2.21 22.68 -3.31
C ASN A 253 -1.15 22.00 -2.42
N ARG A 254 -1.44 20.84 -1.85
CA ARG A 254 -0.51 20.09 -1.00
C ARG A 254 -0.07 18.82 -1.71
N THR A 255 1.23 18.52 -1.60
CA THR A 255 1.73 17.21 -2.00
C THR A 255 1.26 16.15 -1.01
N ILE A 256 0.52 15.16 -1.51
CA ILE A 256 0.19 13.97 -0.75
C ILE A 256 1.28 12.93 -1.03
N ASP A 257 2.00 12.53 0.00
CA ASP A 257 3.19 11.67 -0.11
C ASP A 257 2.80 10.22 -0.40
N ILE A 258 1.75 9.71 0.25
CA ILE A 258 1.27 8.35 0.07
C ILE A 258 -0.24 8.36 -0.10
N PHE A 259 -0.70 7.67 -1.13
CA PHE A 259 -2.09 7.29 -1.31
C PHE A 259 -2.22 5.77 -1.25
N LYS A 260 -2.64 5.25 -0.09
CA LYS A 260 -3.07 3.86 0.06
C LYS A 260 -4.54 3.75 -0.32
N ILE A 261 -4.89 2.82 -1.20
CA ILE A 261 -6.29 2.55 -1.56
C ILE A 261 -6.57 1.04 -1.63
N ASP A 262 -7.57 0.64 -0.85
CA ASP A 262 -8.09 -0.71 -0.68
C ASP A 262 -9.57 -0.51 -0.32
N CYS A 263 -10.47 -0.69 -1.27
CA CYS A 263 -11.88 -0.29 -1.15
C CYS A 263 -12.84 -1.17 -1.97
N GLU A 264 -12.44 -2.40 -2.25
CA GLU A 264 -13.30 -3.48 -2.74
C GLU A 264 -13.99 -3.13 -4.08
N GLY A 265 -13.20 -2.68 -5.06
CA GLY A 265 -13.61 -2.40 -6.43
C GLY A 265 -13.58 -0.92 -6.81
N CYS A 266 -13.53 -0.01 -5.84
CA CYS A 266 -13.48 1.42 -6.11
C CYS A 266 -12.11 1.88 -6.65
N GLU A 267 -11.07 1.06 -6.49
CA GLU A 267 -9.73 1.29 -7.05
C GLU A 267 -9.83 1.42 -8.57
N TRP A 268 -10.64 0.55 -9.20
CA TRP A 268 -10.92 0.59 -10.62
C TRP A 268 -11.80 1.77 -11.01
N SER A 269 -12.92 1.99 -10.30
CA SER A 269 -13.95 2.93 -10.77
C SER A 269 -13.61 4.40 -10.53
N THR A 270 -12.76 4.69 -9.54
CA THR A 270 -12.43 6.07 -9.13
C THR A 270 -11.10 6.57 -9.67
N HIS A 271 -10.30 5.74 -10.36
CA HIS A 271 -8.92 6.11 -10.72
C HIS A 271 -8.78 7.39 -11.51
N LYS A 272 -9.73 7.68 -12.41
CA LYS A 272 -9.74 8.93 -13.19
C LYS A 272 -9.86 10.17 -12.31
N ASP A 273 -10.41 10.07 -11.10
CA ASP A 273 -10.51 11.19 -10.16
C ASP A 273 -9.18 11.49 -9.44
N TRP A 274 -8.27 10.52 -9.35
CA TRP A 274 -7.10 10.62 -8.47
C TRP A 274 -5.75 10.42 -9.15
N ILE A 275 -5.68 9.80 -10.32
CA ILE A 275 -4.39 9.50 -10.98
C ILE A 275 -3.58 10.76 -11.33
N SER A 276 -4.25 11.86 -11.63
CA SER A 276 -3.64 13.14 -12.00
C SER A 276 -3.30 14.04 -10.81
N VAL A 277 -3.69 13.66 -9.58
CA VAL A 277 -3.38 14.42 -8.36
C VAL A 277 -1.86 14.49 -8.11
N GLY A 278 -1.11 13.51 -8.62
CA GLY A 278 0.35 13.49 -8.50
C GLY A 278 0.83 13.08 -7.12
N PHE A 279 0.16 12.11 -6.48
CA PHE A 279 0.65 11.45 -5.27
C PHE A 279 2.09 10.97 -5.47
N ARG A 280 2.99 11.20 -4.51
CA ARG A 280 4.38 10.75 -4.67
C ARG A 280 4.47 9.22 -4.74
N GLN A 281 3.59 8.52 -4.02
CA GLN A 281 3.46 7.07 -4.09
C GLN A 281 1.99 6.65 -4.03
N ILE A 282 1.64 5.64 -4.82
CA ILE A 282 0.31 5.00 -4.81
C ILE A 282 0.51 3.55 -4.38
N LEU A 283 -0.21 3.13 -3.34
CA LEU A 283 -0.19 1.77 -2.80
C LEU A 283 -1.61 1.22 -2.97
N VAL A 284 -1.82 0.38 -3.97
CA VAL A 284 -3.16 -0.07 -4.33
C VAL A 284 -3.31 -1.56 -4.15
N GLU A 285 -4.40 -1.97 -3.50
CA GLU A 285 -4.86 -3.37 -3.48
C GLU A 285 -6.04 -3.53 -4.44
N MET A 286 -5.79 -4.18 -5.58
CA MET A 286 -6.81 -4.37 -6.58
C MET A 286 -7.70 -5.56 -6.21
N HIS A 287 -9.00 -5.31 -6.13
CA HIS A 287 -10.01 -6.31 -5.82
C HIS A 287 -10.65 -6.89 -7.09
N GLY A 288 -10.17 -8.06 -7.52
CA GLY A 288 -10.54 -8.70 -8.78
C GLY A 288 -9.84 -8.09 -10.00
N VAL A 289 -10.12 -8.64 -11.19
CA VAL A 289 -9.52 -8.20 -12.47
C VAL A 289 -10.65 -7.94 -13.47
N PRO A 290 -10.83 -6.69 -13.95
CA PRO A 290 -11.78 -6.39 -15.02
C PRO A 290 -11.43 -7.14 -16.32
N ALA A 291 -12.34 -7.15 -17.29
CA ALA A 291 -12.03 -7.64 -18.64
C ALA A 291 -12.64 -6.71 -19.69
N PRO A 292 -12.14 -6.72 -20.93
CA PRO A 292 -12.70 -5.90 -22.00
C PRO A 292 -14.19 -6.15 -22.25
N GLU A 293 -14.67 -7.37 -22.04
CA GLU A 293 -16.09 -7.74 -22.16
C GLU A 293 -16.87 -7.58 -20.84
N GLY A 294 -16.18 -7.18 -19.77
CA GLY A 294 -16.69 -7.17 -18.41
C GLY A 294 -16.66 -8.55 -17.75
N THR A 295 -16.85 -8.56 -16.44
CA THR A 295 -16.76 -9.77 -15.60
C THR A 295 -18.05 -9.88 -14.77
N PRO A 296 -19.19 -10.28 -15.37
CA PRO A 296 -20.51 -10.19 -14.72
C PRO A 296 -20.66 -11.07 -13.48
N LYS A 297 -19.76 -12.04 -13.26
CA LYS A 297 -19.70 -12.88 -12.05
C LYS A 297 -18.72 -12.37 -11.00
N ALA A 298 -17.93 -11.34 -11.31
CA ALA A 298 -16.98 -10.77 -10.37
C ALA A 298 -17.70 -10.12 -9.19
N ARG A 299 -17.07 -10.21 -8.02
CA ARG A 299 -17.65 -9.73 -6.76
C ARG A 299 -17.69 -8.21 -6.65
N TRP A 300 -16.71 -7.52 -7.23
CA TRP A 300 -16.40 -6.13 -6.90
C TRP A 300 -16.51 -5.17 -8.08
N TYR A 301 -15.81 -5.43 -9.18
CA TYR A 301 -15.91 -4.64 -10.41
C TYR A 301 -16.36 -5.53 -11.57
N GLN A 302 -17.45 -5.15 -12.24
CA GLN A 302 -18.11 -5.98 -13.26
C GLN A 302 -18.16 -5.34 -14.64
N LYS A 303 -17.93 -4.01 -14.73
CA LYS A 303 -18.05 -3.27 -15.99
C LYS A 303 -16.90 -3.65 -16.94
N PRO A 304 -17.13 -3.60 -18.27
CA PRO A 304 -16.07 -3.61 -19.25
C PRO A 304 -14.96 -2.60 -18.94
N MET A 305 -13.71 -3.01 -19.11
CA MET A 305 -12.56 -2.11 -19.05
C MET A 305 -11.42 -2.67 -19.90
N ASP A 306 -10.84 -1.85 -20.77
CA ASP A 306 -9.53 -2.16 -21.34
C ASP A 306 -8.47 -1.82 -20.30
N ILE A 307 -8.12 -2.78 -19.45
CA ILE A 307 -7.22 -2.56 -18.32
C ILE A 307 -5.88 -1.92 -18.74
N HIS A 308 -5.39 -2.25 -19.94
CA HIS A 308 -4.16 -1.65 -20.44
C HIS A 308 -4.36 -0.17 -20.76
N ASN A 309 -5.30 0.13 -21.67
CA ASN A 309 -5.48 1.48 -22.20
C ASN A 309 -6.21 2.43 -21.25
N ASP A 310 -7.10 1.92 -20.42
CA ASP A 310 -7.94 2.72 -19.53
C ASP A 310 -7.31 2.93 -18.16
N TYR A 311 -6.59 1.94 -17.63
CA TYR A 311 -6.10 1.97 -16.24
C TYR A 311 -4.57 2.14 -16.17
N TYR A 312 -3.79 1.16 -16.59
CA TYR A 312 -2.34 1.22 -16.41
C TYR A 312 -1.66 2.26 -17.30
N LYS A 313 -2.20 2.51 -18.51
CA LYS A 313 -1.70 3.59 -19.36
C LYS A 313 -1.80 4.95 -18.66
N ASP A 314 -2.87 5.20 -17.89
CA ASP A 314 -2.99 6.45 -17.13
C ASP A 314 -1.88 6.61 -16.09
N TYR A 315 -1.44 5.53 -15.43
CA TYR A 315 -0.28 5.59 -14.54
C TYR A 315 0.99 5.96 -15.32
N MET A 316 1.22 5.34 -16.48
CA MET A 316 2.38 5.63 -17.33
C MET A 316 2.36 7.09 -17.82
N ASP A 317 1.21 7.56 -18.31
CA ASP A 317 1.01 8.93 -18.80
C ASP A 317 1.17 9.95 -17.67
N ASN A 318 0.81 9.57 -16.44
CA ASN A 318 1.06 10.35 -15.24
C ASN A 318 2.41 10.03 -14.59
N GLY A 319 3.40 9.49 -15.33
CA GLY A 319 4.80 9.41 -14.90
C GLY A 319 5.06 8.52 -13.68
N TYR A 320 4.20 7.54 -13.44
CA TYR A 320 4.42 6.55 -12.40
C TYR A 320 5.29 5.41 -12.90
N ALA A 321 6.08 4.81 -12.01
CA ALA A 321 6.80 3.57 -12.22
C ALA A 321 6.37 2.52 -11.19
N LEU A 322 6.27 1.25 -11.60
CA LEU A 322 5.88 0.15 -10.73
C LEU A 322 7.11 -0.39 -9.99
N PHE A 323 7.09 -0.36 -8.65
CA PHE A 323 8.24 -0.81 -7.84
C PHE A 323 7.96 -2.03 -6.97
N ASN A 324 6.68 -2.38 -6.77
CA ASN A 324 6.31 -3.57 -6.02
C ASN A 324 5.13 -4.28 -6.67
N HIS A 325 5.16 -5.61 -6.59
CA HIS A 325 4.12 -6.54 -6.99
C HIS A 325 4.05 -7.63 -5.92
N ASP A 326 2.95 -7.70 -5.17
CA ASP A 326 2.71 -8.73 -4.17
C ASP A 326 1.35 -9.41 -4.46
N PRO A 327 1.35 -10.61 -5.07
CA PRO A 327 0.13 -11.28 -5.44
C PRO A 327 -0.49 -12.03 -4.25
N ASN A 328 -1.73 -11.67 -3.89
CA ASN A 328 -2.55 -12.38 -2.90
C ASN A 328 -3.55 -13.35 -3.59
N GLY A 329 -3.12 -14.02 -4.66
CA GLY A 329 -3.94 -14.95 -5.44
C GLY A 329 -5.06 -14.28 -6.24
N GLU A 330 -6.24 -14.94 -6.34
CA GLU A 330 -7.41 -14.43 -7.07
C GLU A 330 -8.10 -13.24 -6.36
N LEU A 331 -7.89 -13.09 -5.05
CA LEU A 331 -8.70 -12.20 -4.21
C LEU A 331 -8.14 -10.78 -4.12
N GLY A 332 -6.84 -10.59 -4.36
CA GLY A 332 -6.20 -9.29 -4.26
C GLY A 332 -4.84 -9.26 -4.96
N LEU A 333 -4.51 -8.11 -5.54
CA LEU A 333 -3.19 -7.81 -6.08
C LEU A 333 -2.69 -6.50 -5.47
N GLU A 334 -1.59 -6.54 -4.74
CA GLU A 334 -0.98 -5.32 -4.23
C GLU A 334 0.09 -4.80 -5.19
N LEU A 335 -0.09 -3.56 -5.66
CA LEU A 335 0.86 -2.85 -6.49
C LEU A 335 1.29 -1.57 -5.80
N SER A 336 2.58 -1.24 -5.89
CA SER A 336 3.09 0.04 -5.41
C SER A 336 3.81 0.79 -6.52
N PHE A 337 3.43 2.05 -6.67
CA PHE A 337 3.93 2.95 -7.70
C PHE A 337 4.62 4.15 -7.09
N ILE A 338 5.67 4.63 -7.76
CA ILE A 338 6.38 5.86 -7.42
C ILE A 338 6.23 6.86 -8.55
N LYS A 339 5.92 8.11 -8.22
CA LYS A 339 5.86 9.23 -9.16
C LYS A 339 7.27 9.70 -9.47
N LEU A 340 7.61 9.77 -10.75
CA LEU A 340 8.88 10.27 -11.24
C LEU A 340 8.63 11.51 -12.12
N ASP A 341 9.54 12.48 -12.02
CA ASP A 341 9.46 13.71 -12.78
C ASP A 341 9.60 13.44 -14.29
N LYS A 342 9.08 14.35 -15.11
CA LYS A 342 9.10 14.22 -16.57
C LYS A 342 10.51 13.96 -17.14
N PRO A 343 11.58 14.65 -16.69
CA PRO A 343 12.93 14.39 -17.16
C PRO A 343 13.35 12.93 -16.98
N PHE A 344 12.87 12.20 -15.97
CA PHE A 344 13.17 10.79 -15.78
C PHE A 344 12.78 9.94 -17.00
N TRP A 345 11.75 10.32 -17.75
CA TRP A 345 11.20 9.54 -18.86
C TRP A 345 11.75 9.94 -20.23
N GLU A 346 12.45 11.08 -20.31
CA GLU A 346 13.03 11.55 -21.57
C GLU A 346 14.26 10.70 -21.95
N THR A 347 14.63 10.66 -23.22
CA THR A 347 15.93 10.07 -23.62
C THR A 347 17.02 11.10 -23.34
N PRO A 348 18.14 10.76 -22.68
CA PRO A 348 19.24 11.69 -22.50
C PRO A 348 19.72 12.19 -23.87
N SER A 349 19.77 13.51 -24.09
CA SER A 349 20.36 14.07 -25.30
C SER A 349 21.79 13.57 -25.44
N GLN A 350 22.21 13.16 -26.64
CA GLN A 350 23.53 12.59 -26.93
C GLN A 350 24.72 13.52 -26.60
N GLU A 351 24.50 14.78 -26.20
CA GLU A 351 25.54 15.80 -26.03
C GLU A 351 26.23 15.84 -24.65
N ALA A 352 26.05 14.84 -23.78
CA ALA A 352 26.66 14.86 -22.44
C ALA A 352 27.37 13.55 -22.07
N TRP A 353 28.24 13.05 -22.95
CA TRP A 353 29.19 11.97 -22.66
C TRP A 353 30.62 12.41 -22.91
#